data_AF-A0A9D7W7N6-F1
#
_entry.id   AF-A0A9D7W7N6-F1
#
_cell.length_a   1.000
_cell.length_b   1.000
_cell.length_c   1.000
_cell.angle_alpha   90.00
_cell.angle_beta   90.00
_cell.angle_gamma   90.00
#
_symmetry.space_group_name_H-M   'P 1'
#
loop_
_entity.id
_entity.type
_entity.pdbx_description
1 polymer ?
#
loop_
_entity_poly.entity_id
_entity_poly.type
_entity_poly.pdbx_seq_one_letter_code
_entity_poly.pdbx_strand_id
1 'polypeptide(L)'
;MANLSLRIIFGLLYVTIIVASTFFGTPYFELLMALCVFFSVKEMAQLSQNKTIQYVWAIPLLLCFSIILFTVFGAQKLDLSKLIVIWIVQLTSLFLGYTSLKKHSKINYVSTSIYLFLPLMALAIWFNQSQTNSFEYLLLYFITIWIYDSMAYVVGKKIGKRPVFPKVSPKKTIEGTIGGIILTVIIIFII
;
A
#
# COMPACT_ATOMS: atom_id res chain seq x y z
N MET A 1 -2.97 15.73 -24.70
CA MET A 1 -3.98 15.36 -23.68
C MET A 1 -3.73 13.89 -23.34
N ALA A 2 -3.43 13.56 -22.09
CA ALA A 2 -3.21 12.16 -21.72
C ALA A 2 -4.47 11.34 -22.05
N ASN A 3 -4.32 10.22 -22.76
CA ASN A 3 -5.44 9.42 -23.27
C ASN A 3 -6.35 8.97 -22.12
N LEU A 4 -7.51 9.63 -21.96
CA LEU A 4 -8.50 9.30 -20.94
C LEU A 4 -8.92 7.83 -21.04
N SER A 5 -9.05 7.33 -22.27
CA SER A 5 -9.36 5.92 -22.57
C SER A 5 -8.31 4.97 -21.98
N LEU A 6 -7.01 5.29 -22.07
CA LEU A 6 -5.97 4.46 -21.45
C LEU A 6 -6.10 4.43 -19.93
N ARG A 7 -6.42 5.56 -19.29
CA ARG A 7 -6.60 5.61 -17.83
C ARG A 7 -7.77 4.75 -17.37
N ILE A 8 -8.87 4.75 -18.12
CA ILE A 8 -10.04 3.91 -17.83
C ILE A 8 -9.68 2.43 -17.99
N ILE A 9 -8.99 2.07 -19.07
CA ILE A 9 -8.58 0.67 -19.34
C ILE A 9 -7.66 0.16 -18.23
N PHE A 10 -6.60 0.90 -17.89
CA PHE A 10 -5.67 0.48 -16.83
C PHE A 10 -6.33 0.49 -15.44
N GLY A 11 -7.25 1.42 -15.17
CA GLY A 11 -8.02 1.45 -13.93
C GLY A 11 -8.92 0.22 -13.77
N LEU A 12 -9.65 -0.15 -14.83
CA LEU A 12 -10.46 -1.37 -14.87
C LEU A 12 -9.59 -2.61 -14.70
N LEU A 13 -8.49 -2.71 -15.43
CA LEU A 13 -7.56 -3.84 -15.34
C LEU A 13 -7.02 -3.99 -13.91
N TYR A 14 -6.62 -2.89 -13.28
CA TYR A 14 -6.15 -2.88 -11.89
C TYR A 14 -7.21 -3.43 -10.91
N VAL A 15 -8.45 -2.93 -10.99
CA VAL A 15 -9.56 -3.40 -10.13
C VAL A 15 -9.83 -4.88 -10.37
N THR A 16 -9.90 -5.30 -11.64
CA THR A 16 -10.16 -6.70 -12.01
C THR A 16 -9.08 -7.63 -11.48
N ILE A 17 -7.79 -7.26 -11.58
CA ILE A 17 -6.69 -8.09 -11.06
C ILE A 17 -6.79 -8.25 -9.55
N ILE A 18 -7.04 -7.17 -8.82
CA ILE A 18 -7.18 -7.24 -7.36
C ILE A 18 -8.36 -8.13 -6.99
N VAL A 19 -9.56 -7.82 -7.51
CA VAL A 19 -10.79 -8.56 -7.18
C VAL A 19 -10.66 -10.03 -7.57
N ALA A 20 -10.14 -10.35 -8.76
CA ALA A 20 -9.93 -11.72 -9.19
C ALA A 20 -8.93 -12.46 -8.30
N SER A 21 -7.79 -11.82 -7.95
CA SER A 21 -6.80 -12.44 -7.07
C SER A 21 -7.36 -12.74 -5.68
N THR A 22 -8.19 -11.85 -5.14
CA THR A 22 -8.86 -12.04 -3.85
C THR A 22 -9.94 -13.12 -3.96
N PHE A 23 -10.68 -13.17 -5.07
CA PHE A 23 -11.75 -14.16 -5.32
C PHE A 23 -11.21 -15.58 -5.45
N PHE A 24 -10.14 -15.77 -6.22
CA PHE A 24 -9.50 -17.08 -6.36
C PHE A 24 -8.68 -17.50 -5.12
N GLY A 25 -8.43 -16.57 -4.21
CA GLY A 25 -7.77 -16.85 -2.93
C GLY A 25 -6.31 -17.26 -3.07
N THR A 26 -5.86 -18.15 -2.18
CA THR A 26 -4.50 -18.71 -2.20
C THR A 26 -4.34 -19.68 -3.38
N PRO A 27 -3.26 -19.58 -4.19
CA PRO A 27 -2.05 -18.76 -4.01
C PRO A 27 -2.08 -17.40 -4.74
N TYR A 28 -3.16 -17.06 -5.44
CA TYR A 28 -3.22 -15.92 -6.35
C TYR A 28 -3.06 -14.56 -5.67
N PHE A 29 -3.75 -14.35 -4.53
CA PHE A 29 -3.64 -13.09 -3.79
C PHE A 29 -2.22 -12.83 -3.26
N GLU A 30 -1.55 -13.87 -2.80
CA GLU A 30 -0.20 -13.80 -2.23
C GLU A 30 0.85 -13.54 -3.29
N LEU A 31 0.69 -14.17 -4.45
CA LEU A 31 1.50 -13.92 -5.63
C LEU A 31 1.35 -12.46 -6.05
N LEU A 32 0.13 -11.91 -6.02
CA LEU A 32 -0.09 -10.49 -6.31
C LEU A 32 0.65 -9.60 -5.30
N MET A 33 0.53 -9.86 -3.99
CA MET A 33 1.24 -9.09 -2.96
C MET A 33 2.77 -9.19 -3.11
N ALA A 34 3.29 -10.38 -3.40
CA ALA A 34 4.71 -10.62 -3.64
C ALA A 34 5.23 -9.86 -4.87
N LEU A 35 4.46 -9.85 -5.97
CA LEU A 35 4.77 -9.04 -7.16
C LEU A 35 4.72 -7.54 -6.86
N CYS A 36 3.72 -7.07 -6.11
CA CYS A 36 3.63 -5.68 -5.68
C CYS A 36 4.88 -5.27 -4.90
N VAL A 37 5.34 -6.09 -3.95
CA VAL A 37 6.61 -5.86 -3.22
C VAL A 37 7.80 -5.82 -4.17
N PHE A 38 7.90 -6.78 -5.08
CA PHE A 38 9.01 -6.83 -6.03
C PHE A 38 9.11 -5.53 -6.84
N PHE A 39 8.01 -5.10 -7.46
CA PHE A 39 7.99 -3.88 -8.27
C PHE A 39 8.20 -2.62 -7.41
N SER A 40 7.53 -2.51 -6.27
CA SER A 40 7.61 -1.32 -5.42
C SER A 40 9.01 -1.12 -4.84
N VAL A 41 9.66 -2.21 -4.36
CA VAL A 41 11.01 -2.12 -3.79
C VAL A 41 12.05 -1.88 -4.88
N LYS A 42 11.87 -2.48 -6.06
CA LYS A 42 12.74 -2.21 -7.22
C LYS A 42 12.66 -0.74 -7.65
N GLU A 43 11.46 -0.17 -7.75
CA GLU A 43 11.27 1.25 -8.02
C GLU A 43 11.92 2.11 -6.92
N MET A 44 11.80 1.68 -5.66
CA MET A 44 12.45 2.34 -4.53
C MET A 44 13.98 2.38 -4.65
N ALA A 45 14.61 1.32 -5.14
CA ALA A 45 16.06 1.28 -5.39
C ALA A 45 16.47 2.33 -6.44
N GLN A 46 15.67 2.48 -7.48
CA GLN A 46 15.91 3.48 -8.53
C GLN A 46 15.76 4.90 -7.99
N LEU A 47 14.70 5.16 -7.20
CA LEU A 47 14.45 6.45 -6.56
C LEU A 47 15.52 6.83 -5.53
N SER A 48 16.07 5.84 -4.81
CA SER A 48 17.19 6.05 -3.89
C SER A 48 18.55 6.15 -4.59
N GLN A 49 18.58 6.16 -5.93
CA GLN A 49 19.79 6.19 -6.76
C GLN A 49 20.74 4.99 -6.54
N ASN A 50 20.23 3.90 -5.97
CA ASN A 50 20.98 2.68 -5.72
C ASN A 50 20.79 1.70 -6.89
N LYS A 51 21.68 1.77 -7.88
CA LYS A 51 21.58 0.98 -9.13
C LYS A 51 22.33 -0.36 -9.09
N THR A 52 22.91 -0.75 -7.95
CA THR A 52 23.61 -2.04 -7.88
C THR A 52 22.62 -3.18 -8.07
N ILE A 53 23.08 -4.28 -8.67
CA ILE A 53 22.26 -5.48 -8.93
C ILE A 53 21.60 -5.97 -7.64
N GLN A 54 22.29 -5.85 -6.50
CA GLN A 54 21.77 -6.23 -5.19
C GLN A 54 20.49 -5.47 -4.83
N TYR A 55 20.48 -4.13 -4.98
CA TYR A 55 19.32 -3.30 -4.61
C TYR A 55 18.19 -3.40 -5.65
N VAL A 56 18.51 -3.54 -6.93
CA VAL A 56 17.51 -3.55 -8.01
C VAL A 56 16.85 -4.91 -8.22
N TRP A 57 17.56 -6.01 -7.93
CA TRP A 57 17.09 -7.37 -8.22
C TRP A 57 17.12 -8.29 -7.00
N ALA A 58 18.26 -8.42 -6.32
CA ALA A 58 18.42 -9.43 -5.28
C ALA A 58 17.49 -9.18 -4.08
N ILE A 59 17.48 -7.97 -3.53
CA ILE A 59 16.65 -7.62 -2.36
C ILE A 59 15.15 -7.69 -2.69
N PRO A 60 14.64 -7.07 -3.78
CA PRO A 60 13.24 -7.23 -4.16
C PRO A 60 12.81 -8.69 -4.34
N LEU A 61 13.67 -9.52 -4.95
CA LEU A 61 13.39 -10.94 -5.19
C LEU A 61 13.41 -11.75 -3.88
N LEU A 62 14.32 -11.46 -2.97
CA LEU A 62 14.36 -12.05 -1.63
C LEU A 62 13.10 -11.72 -0.81
N LEU A 63 12.64 -10.47 -0.85
CA LEU A 63 11.42 -10.03 -0.15
C LEU A 63 10.14 -10.58 -0.79
N CYS A 64 10.11 -10.67 -2.12
CA CYS A 64 9.04 -11.33 -2.86
C CYS A 64 8.95 -12.82 -2.46
N PHE A 65 10.08 -13.51 -2.47
CA PHE A 65 10.15 -14.92 -2.11
C PHE A 65 9.80 -15.19 -0.64
N SER A 66 10.19 -14.30 0.28
CA SER A 66 9.88 -14.45 1.70
C SER A 66 8.38 -14.41 1.99
N ILE A 67 7.58 -13.61 1.25
CA ILE A 67 6.11 -13.63 1.37
C ILE A 67 5.57 -15.02 1.04
N ILE A 68 6.00 -15.58 -0.10
CA ILE A 68 5.56 -16.89 -0.56
C ILE A 68 5.97 -17.98 0.44
N LEU A 69 7.19 -17.92 0.97
CA LEU A 69 7.64 -18.86 2.00
C LEU A 69 6.78 -18.77 3.27
N PHE A 70 6.53 -17.56 3.77
CA PHE A 70 5.74 -17.38 4.98
C PHE A 70 4.30 -17.84 4.81
N THR A 71 3.71 -17.68 3.64
CA THR A 71 2.33 -18.13 3.41
C THR A 71 2.25 -19.65 3.17
N VAL A 72 3.17 -20.23 2.40
CA VAL A 72 3.18 -21.67 2.09
C VAL A 72 3.56 -22.53 3.30
N PHE A 73 4.56 -22.12 4.08
CA PHE A 73 5.01 -22.88 5.25
C PHE A 73 4.20 -22.59 6.52
N GLY A 74 3.11 -21.81 6.41
CA GLY A 74 2.20 -21.55 7.52
C GLY A 74 2.81 -20.67 8.60
N ALA A 75 3.01 -19.38 8.28
CA ALA A 75 3.40 -18.38 9.27
C ALA A 75 2.49 -18.41 10.49
N GLN A 76 3.07 -18.13 11.67
CA GLN A 76 2.30 -18.02 12.90
C GLN A 76 1.21 -16.96 12.76
N LYS A 77 0.06 -17.18 13.42
CA LYS A 77 -1.05 -16.22 13.45
C LYS A 77 -0.57 -14.83 13.88
N LEU A 78 -1.04 -13.81 13.17
CA LEU A 78 -0.76 -12.42 13.47
C LEU A 78 -1.64 -11.95 14.64
N ASP A 79 -1.16 -12.18 15.86
CA ASP A 79 -1.81 -11.69 17.07
C ASP A 79 -1.60 -10.17 17.23
N LEU A 80 -2.39 -9.56 18.12
CA LEU A 80 -2.36 -8.12 18.37
C LEU A 80 -0.95 -7.59 18.71
N SER A 81 -0.16 -8.36 19.49
CA SER A 81 1.21 -7.99 19.84
C SER A 81 2.12 -7.87 18.61
N LYS A 82 2.03 -8.83 17.68
CA LYS A 82 2.80 -8.83 16.42
C LYS A 82 2.36 -7.67 15.52
N LEU A 83 1.06 -7.40 15.45
CA LEU A 83 0.54 -6.25 14.72
C LEU A 83 1.09 -4.93 15.28
N ILE A 84 1.07 -4.74 16.61
CA ILE A 84 1.63 -3.55 17.26
C ILE A 84 3.11 -3.39 16.92
N VAL A 85 3.89 -4.48 16.95
CA VAL A 85 5.32 -4.45 16.55
C VAL A 85 5.47 -4.03 15.09
N ILE A 86 4.70 -4.61 14.17
CA ILE A 86 4.71 -4.24 12.75
C ILE A 86 4.39 -2.75 12.59
N TRP A 87 3.38 -2.23 13.29
CA TRP A 87 3.00 -0.82 13.27
C TRP A 87 4.13 0.09 13.78
N ILE A 88 4.79 -0.27 14.88
CA ILE A 88 5.94 0.49 15.42
C ILE A 88 7.09 0.50 14.41
N VAL A 89 7.41 -0.65 13.80
CA VAL A 89 8.47 -0.74 12.78
C VAL A 89 8.10 0.08 11.54
N GLN A 90 6.84 0.09 11.13
CA GLN A 90 6.38 0.95 10.03
C GLN A 90 6.51 2.44 10.36
N LEU A 91 6.11 2.87 11.55
CA LEU A 91 6.22 4.29 11.95
C LEU A 91 7.69 4.75 12.07
N THR A 92 8.54 3.92 12.68
CA THR A 92 9.98 4.19 12.77
C THR A 92 10.64 4.23 11.40
N SER A 93 10.32 3.29 10.51
CA SER A 93 10.85 3.28 9.15
C SER A 93 10.40 4.50 8.33
N LEU A 94 9.14 4.94 8.47
CA LEU A 94 8.65 6.18 7.87
C LEU A 94 9.39 7.41 8.41
N PHE A 95 9.59 7.48 9.74
CA PHE A 95 10.33 8.58 10.36
C PHE A 95 11.78 8.66 9.88
N LEU A 96 12.47 7.52 9.81
CA LEU A 96 13.84 7.43 9.30
C LEU A 96 13.93 7.79 7.80
N GLY A 97 12.95 7.34 6.99
CA GLY A 97 12.87 7.69 5.57
C GLY A 97 12.67 9.20 5.38
N TYR A 98 11.73 9.79 6.13
CA TYR A 98 11.46 11.22 6.08
C TYR A 98 12.63 12.08 6.55
N THR A 99 13.28 11.72 7.66
CA THR A 99 14.44 12.45 8.18
C THR A 99 15.63 12.39 7.22
N SER A 100 15.87 11.23 6.59
CA SER A 100 16.90 11.09 5.55
C SER A 100 16.62 12.00 4.35
N LEU A 101 15.38 12.01 3.86
CA LEU A 101 14.97 12.89 2.76
C LEU A 101 15.16 14.38 3.11
N LYS A 102 14.80 14.77 4.34
CA LYS A 102 14.93 16.16 4.79
C LYS A 102 16.38 16.59 4.99
N LYS A 103 17.24 15.72 5.54
CA LYS A 103 18.63 16.06 5.92
C LYS A 103 19.61 15.91 4.75
N HIS A 104 19.43 14.89 3.92
CA HIS A 104 20.40 14.50 2.90
C HIS A 104 19.86 14.61 1.47
N SER A 105 18.62 15.10 1.29
CA SER A 105 17.92 15.14 0.00
C SER A 105 17.92 13.81 -0.77
N LYS A 106 18.12 12.71 -0.03
CA LYS A 106 18.20 11.34 -0.54
C LYS A 106 17.26 10.45 0.25
N ILE A 107 16.72 9.46 -0.43
CA ILE A 107 15.81 8.51 0.18
C ILE A 107 16.62 7.36 0.79
N ASN A 108 16.37 7.05 2.07
CA ASN A 108 16.96 5.89 2.72
C ASN A 108 16.25 4.60 2.27
N TYR A 109 16.86 3.93 1.30
CA TYR A 109 16.38 2.69 0.69
C TYR A 109 15.91 1.65 1.70
N VAL A 110 16.69 1.37 2.74
CA VAL A 110 16.38 0.30 3.70
C VAL A 110 15.08 0.62 4.44
N SER A 111 14.99 1.82 5.01
CA SER A 111 13.80 2.25 5.75
C SER A 111 12.55 2.27 4.88
N THR A 112 12.64 2.78 3.65
CA THR A 112 11.48 2.86 2.76
C THR A 112 11.08 1.51 2.18
N SER A 113 12.04 0.60 1.98
CA SER A 113 11.74 -0.77 1.55
C SER A 113 11.01 -1.55 2.64
N ILE A 114 11.42 -1.40 3.91
CA ILE A 114 10.73 -1.99 5.06
C ILE A 114 9.30 -1.43 5.17
N TYR A 115 9.14 -0.12 5.00
CA TYR A 115 7.84 0.54 5.02
C TYR A 115 6.87 -0.01 3.97
N LEU A 116 7.36 -0.34 2.76
CA LEU A 116 6.55 -0.92 1.69
C LEU A 116 6.29 -2.43 1.89
N PHE A 117 7.32 -3.17 2.33
CA PHE A 117 7.28 -4.62 2.45
C PHE A 117 6.35 -5.11 3.55
N LEU A 118 6.47 -4.56 4.76
CA LEU A 118 5.76 -5.05 5.94
C LEU A 118 4.22 -5.07 5.80
N PRO A 119 3.55 -4.00 5.34
CA PRO A 119 2.09 -4.02 5.23
C PRO A 119 1.60 -5.03 4.19
N LEU A 120 2.31 -5.17 3.06
CA LEU A 120 1.94 -6.13 2.01
C LEU A 120 2.16 -7.58 2.47
N MET A 121 3.25 -7.85 3.19
CA MET A 121 3.48 -9.15 3.81
C MET A 121 2.41 -9.47 4.86
N ALA A 122 2.10 -8.52 5.75
CA ALA A 122 1.09 -8.71 6.79
C ALA A 122 -0.30 -8.97 6.19
N LEU A 123 -0.66 -8.28 5.11
CA LEU A 123 -1.92 -8.48 4.40
C LEU A 123 -2.01 -9.89 3.78
N ALA A 124 -0.93 -10.36 3.14
CA ALA A 124 -0.88 -11.71 2.57
C ALA A 124 -1.01 -12.80 3.65
N ILE A 125 -0.26 -12.68 4.75
CA ILE A 125 -0.32 -13.61 5.88
C ILE A 125 -1.72 -13.61 6.51
N TRP A 126 -2.29 -12.43 6.77
CA TRP A 126 -3.62 -12.30 7.36
C TRP A 126 -4.70 -12.94 6.47
N PHE A 127 -4.63 -12.72 5.16
CA PHE A 127 -5.59 -13.27 4.21
C PHE A 127 -5.58 -14.80 4.20
N ASN A 128 -4.40 -15.42 4.23
CA ASN A 128 -4.27 -16.88 4.25
C ASN A 128 -4.74 -17.50 5.59
N GLN A 129 -4.55 -16.78 6.69
CA GLN A 129 -4.94 -17.25 8.03
C GLN A 129 -6.42 -17.08 8.33
N SER A 130 -7.10 -16.16 7.65
CA SER A 130 -8.51 -15.88 7.88
C SER A 130 -9.39 -16.96 7.26
N GLN A 131 -9.98 -17.79 8.12
CA GLN A 131 -10.79 -18.95 7.71
C GLN A 131 -12.22 -18.60 7.31
N THR A 132 -12.72 -17.39 7.63
CA THR A 132 -14.10 -16.97 7.35
C THR A 132 -14.12 -15.53 6.80
N ASN A 133 -14.86 -15.33 5.71
CA ASN A 133 -15.12 -14.04 5.05
C ASN A 133 -13.88 -13.20 4.69
N SER A 134 -12.72 -13.84 4.50
CA SER A 134 -11.47 -13.16 4.12
C SER A 134 -11.62 -12.34 2.82
N PHE A 135 -12.36 -12.86 1.85
CA PHE A 135 -12.72 -12.16 0.61
C PHE A 135 -13.50 -10.87 0.88
N GLU A 136 -14.60 -10.94 1.64
CA GLU A 136 -15.51 -9.82 1.89
C GLU A 136 -14.80 -8.70 2.65
N TYR A 137 -14.07 -9.03 3.71
CA TYR A 137 -13.32 -8.05 4.49
C TYR A 137 -12.23 -7.37 3.68
N LEU A 138 -11.52 -8.12 2.82
CA LEU A 138 -10.45 -7.55 2.01
C LEU A 138 -10.99 -6.69 0.87
N LEU A 139 -12.14 -7.06 0.31
CA LEU A 139 -12.86 -6.25 -0.67
C LEU A 139 -13.40 -4.96 -0.03
N LEU A 140 -13.97 -5.05 1.18
CA LEU A 140 -14.40 -3.88 1.96
C LEU A 140 -13.20 -2.96 2.26
N TYR A 141 -12.04 -3.53 2.62
CA TYR A 141 -10.81 -2.77 2.85
C TYR A 141 -10.38 -1.98 1.61
N PHE A 142 -10.36 -2.60 0.42
CA PHE A 142 -10.01 -1.89 -0.82
C PHE A 142 -11.06 -0.85 -1.23
N ILE A 143 -12.35 -1.19 -1.13
CA ILE A 143 -13.45 -0.24 -1.41
C ILE A 143 -13.34 0.97 -0.50
N THR A 144 -13.03 0.78 0.78
CA THR A 144 -12.81 1.87 1.75
C THR A 144 -11.72 2.81 1.28
N ILE A 145 -10.58 2.28 0.82
CA ILE A 145 -9.46 3.09 0.32
C ILE A 145 -9.88 3.85 -0.95
N TRP A 146 -10.54 3.19 -1.90
CA TRP A 146 -10.95 3.82 -3.16
C TRP A 146 -12.01 4.91 -2.97
N ILE A 147 -12.97 4.68 -2.07
CA ILE A 147 -13.96 5.69 -1.69
C ILE A 147 -13.24 6.86 -1.02
N TYR A 148 -12.34 6.60 -0.07
CA TYR A 148 -11.58 7.65 0.61
C TYR A 148 -10.80 8.53 -0.35
N ASP A 149 -10.03 7.95 -1.26
CA ASP A 149 -9.24 8.71 -2.23
C ASP A 149 -10.15 9.54 -3.17
N SER A 150 -11.29 8.97 -3.58
CA SER A 150 -12.28 9.65 -4.43
C SER A 150 -12.94 10.82 -3.71
N MET A 151 -13.40 10.62 -2.47
CA MET A 151 -14.08 11.64 -1.68
C MET A 151 -13.11 12.74 -1.25
N ALA A 152 -11.89 12.38 -0.85
CA ALA A 152 -10.85 13.35 -0.51
C ALA A 152 -10.49 14.23 -1.70
N TYR A 153 -10.43 13.66 -2.90
CA TYR A 153 -10.22 14.41 -4.14
C TYR A 153 -11.39 15.35 -4.45
N VAL A 154 -12.64 14.87 -4.39
CA VAL A 154 -13.83 15.67 -4.70
C VAL A 154 -13.98 16.84 -3.73
N VAL A 155 -13.86 16.60 -2.43
CA VAL A 155 -13.94 17.65 -1.40
C VAL A 155 -12.75 18.60 -1.53
N GLY A 156 -11.54 18.06 -1.64
CA GLY A 156 -10.32 18.86 -1.74
C GLY A 156 -10.32 19.79 -2.96
N LYS A 157 -10.87 19.36 -4.09
CA LYS A 157 -10.99 20.18 -5.30
C LYS A 157 -12.05 21.27 -5.19
N LYS A 158 -13.17 21.01 -4.50
CA LYS A 158 -14.29 21.96 -4.39
C LYS A 158 -14.07 23.02 -3.33
N ILE A 159 -13.57 22.64 -2.16
CA ILE A 159 -13.51 23.53 -0.98
C ILE A 159 -12.13 23.57 -0.31
N GLY A 160 -11.15 22.84 -0.83
CA GLY A 160 -9.81 22.77 -0.24
C GLY A 160 -9.07 24.09 -0.30
N LYS A 161 -8.54 24.54 0.84
CA LYS A 161 -7.77 25.79 0.96
C LYS A 161 -6.44 25.56 1.63
N ARG A 162 -6.38 24.70 2.65
CA ARG A 162 -5.18 24.53 3.47
C ARG A 162 -4.43 23.26 3.09
N PRO A 163 -3.26 23.33 2.43
CA PRO A 163 -2.48 22.15 2.08
C PRO A 163 -1.96 21.41 3.33
N VAL A 164 -2.01 20.07 3.32
CA VAL A 164 -1.52 19.23 4.44
C VAL A 164 0.01 19.20 4.46
N PHE A 165 0.63 18.93 3.31
CA PHE A 165 2.08 18.84 3.16
C PHE A 165 2.53 19.67 1.95
N PRO A 166 2.69 21.00 2.08
CA PRO A 166 2.95 21.90 0.96
C PRO A 166 4.17 21.52 0.12
N LYS A 167 5.22 20.98 0.77
CA LYS A 167 6.49 20.63 0.11
C LYS A 167 6.49 19.29 -0.63
N VAL A 168 5.64 18.33 -0.24
CA VAL A 168 5.65 16.97 -0.84
C VAL A 168 4.37 16.65 -1.60
N SER A 169 3.21 17.18 -1.19
CA SER A 169 1.95 17.01 -1.89
C SER A 169 1.10 18.29 -1.82
N PRO A 170 1.38 19.29 -2.67
CA PRO A 170 0.76 20.63 -2.56
C PRO A 170 -0.74 20.62 -2.83
N LYS A 171 -1.26 19.61 -3.55
CA LYS A 171 -2.67 19.50 -3.92
C LYS A 171 -3.53 18.78 -2.87
N LYS A 172 -2.93 18.14 -1.86
CA LYS A 172 -3.67 17.51 -0.76
C LYS A 172 -4.02 18.56 0.29
N THR A 173 -5.30 18.74 0.59
CA THR A 173 -5.81 19.74 1.51
C THR A 173 -6.41 19.12 2.76
N ILE A 174 -6.35 19.82 3.90
CA ILE A 174 -6.91 19.38 5.19
C ILE A 174 -8.41 19.19 5.05
N GLU A 175 -9.09 20.11 4.37
CA GLU A 175 -10.55 20.01 4.14
C GLU A 175 -10.89 18.78 3.30
N GLY A 176 -10.07 18.48 2.28
CA GLY A 176 -10.19 17.26 1.49
C GLY A 176 -10.01 16.00 2.33
N THR A 177 -8.96 15.93 3.15
CA THR A 177 -8.71 14.80 4.05
C THR A 177 -9.88 14.57 5.02
N ILE A 178 -10.34 15.60 5.72
CA ILE A 178 -11.44 15.49 6.69
C ILE A 178 -12.74 15.10 5.99
N GLY A 179 -13.08 15.76 4.87
CA GLY A 179 -14.29 15.42 4.11
C GLY A 179 -14.22 14.01 3.52
N GLY A 180 -13.04 13.57 3.10
CA GLY A 180 -12.79 12.19 2.69
C GLY A 180 -13.11 11.19 3.80
N ILE A 181 -12.61 11.42 5.02
CA ILE A 181 -12.92 10.56 6.18
C ILE A 181 -14.44 10.51 6.43
N ILE A 182 -15.08 11.66 6.58
CA ILE A 182 -16.50 11.75 6.94
C ILE A 182 -17.37 11.05 5.89
N LEU A 183 -17.19 11.37 4.61
CA LEU A 183 -17.98 10.79 3.53
C LEU A 183 -17.71 9.29 3.36
N THR A 184 -16.48 8.84 3.55
CA THR A 184 -16.15 7.41 3.48
C THR A 184 -16.85 6.62 4.57
N VAL A 185 -16.83 7.12 5.82
CA VAL A 185 -17.54 6.48 6.94
C VAL A 185 -19.04 6.42 6.67
N ILE A 186 -19.63 7.50 6.15
CA ILE A 186 -21.07 7.53 5.79
C ILE A 186 -21.38 6.51 4.71
N ILE A 187 -20.60 6.46 3.63
CA ILE A 187 -20.85 5.54 2.50
C ILE A 187 -20.68 4.09 2.96
N ILE A 188 -19.64 3.78 3.73
CA ILE A 188 -19.42 2.43 4.26
C ILE A 188 -20.54 2.02 5.20
N PHE A 189 -21.09 2.92 6.00
CA PHE A 189 -22.22 2.61 6.88
C PHE A 189 -23.52 2.28 6.11
N ILE A 190 -23.63 2.73 4.87
CA ILE A 190 -24.78 2.47 3.99
C ILE A 190 -24.64 1.12 3.23
N ILE A 191 -23.41 0.67 3.00
CA ILE A 191 -23.08 -0.59 2.29
C ILE A 191 -23.18 -1.76 3.26
#